data_AF-A0A9E3KU28-F1
#
_entry.id   AF-A0A9E3KU28-F1
#
_cell.length_a   1.000
_cell.length_b   1.000
_cell.length_c   1.000
_cell.angle_alpha   90.00
_cell.angle_beta   90.00
_cell.angle_gamma   90.00
#
_symmetry.space_group_name_H-M   'P 1'
#
loop_
_entity.id
_entity.type
_entity.pdbx_description
1 polymer ?
#
loop_
_entity_poly.entity_id
_entity_poly.type
_entity_poly.pdbx_seq_one_letter_code
_entity_poly.pdbx_strand_id
1 'polypeptide(L)'
;MHQLLKLPLIFFFIASVVGVLLRWHQVYPVEGFVYPYWLHAHSHLMFLGWVFNALVVNAVVQILPDAPVKRYTKIIWLLNALVLGMLISFPLQGYGVYSIIISTLHTVVAVIFIVHFFRAVRHVVFAEVQYMKTAFGFFALSAAGPFALGALMANGLGQTPAYHLAVYYYLHFQYNGVFMFGALALFYRLLRQKEVVVHDALAQRGKMFLILSCLLTYALSALWLQPSVVVYVIGLVGALLQFVAFIFICRSVDQDGIRLFKKFSNPARIFFVLAAISLIIKLVLQLVSVVPVVAQLAFDVRFYVIAYLHLVLIGVISFFLLGWYHEQGYLKKVSWIFLFLLVLAFVASEAAMILVGLISLDMIREIILFSSIAMSVAIGVYAIRQKVA
;
A
#
# COMPACT_ATOMS: atom_id res chain seq x y z
N MET A 1 10.21 21.87 -1.17
CA MET A 1 9.90 20.54 -0.60
C MET A 1 8.41 20.36 -0.32
N HIS A 2 7.76 21.29 0.39
CA HIS A 2 6.33 21.18 0.71
C HIS A 2 5.38 21.08 -0.50
N GLN A 3 5.72 21.68 -1.65
CA GLN A 3 4.95 21.49 -2.89
C GLN A 3 4.94 20.02 -3.36
N LEU A 4 5.96 19.22 -3.03
CA LEU A 4 6.05 17.79 -3.39
C LEU A 4 5.12 16.93 -2.56
N LEU A 5 4.70 17.39 -1.37
CA LEU A 5 3.67 16.69 -0.57
C LEU A 5 2.36 16.57 -1.33
N LYS A 6 2.18 17.35 -2.39
CA LYS A 6 0.99 17.29 -3.23
C LYS A 6 0.97 16.18 -4.25
N LEU A 7 2.14 15.78 -4.73
CA LEU A 7 2.26 14.83 -5.82
C LEU A 7 1.61 13.48 -5.49
N PRO A 8 1.80 12.89 -4.29
CA PRO A 8 1.14 11.63 -3.95
C PRO A 8 -0.39 11.69 -4.13
N LEU A 9 -1.06 12.71 -3.59
CA LEU A 9 -2.52 12.83 -3.70
C LEU A 9 -3.00 13.02 -5.15
N ILE A 10 -2.21 13.69 -5.99
CA ILE A 10 -2.50 13.82 -7.43
C ILE A 10 -2.41 12.43 -8.09
N PHE A 11 -1.36 11.67 -7.81
CA PHE A 11 -1.23 10.30 -8.32
C PHE A 11 -2.32 9.37 -7.80
N PHE A 12 -2.76 9.54 -6.54
CA PHE A 12 -3.87 8.75 -6.00
C PHE A 12 -5.17 9.01 -6.78
N PHE A 13 -5.44 10.27 -7.11
CA PHE A 13 -6.59 10.62 -7.94
C PHE A 13 -6.47 10.07 -9.37
N ILE A 14 -5.31 10.20 -10.01
CA ILE A 14 -5.10 9.63 -11.35
C ILE A 14 -5.28 8.11 -11.30
N ALA A 15 -4.73 7.44 -10.27
CA ALA A 15 -4.87 6.01 -10.08
C ALA A 15 -6.34 5.60 -9.89
N SER A 16 -7.13 6.36 -9.13
CA SER A 16 -8.56 6.08 -8.94
C SER A 16 -9.36 6.25 -10.23
N VAL A 17 -9.02 7.23 -11.08
CA VAL A 17 -9.62 7.39 -12.41
C VAL A 17 -9.29 6.20 -13.32
N VAL A 18 -8.04 5.72 -13.32
CA VAL A 18 -7.69 4.49 -14.05
C VAL A 18 -8.42 3.27 -13.46
N GLY A 19 -8.63 3.23 -12.15
CA GLY A 19 -9.44 2.21 -11.48
C GLY A 19 -10.89 2.22 -11.96
N VAL A 20 -11.51 3.41 -12.08
CA VAL A 20 -12.85 3.57 -12.68
C VAL A 20 -12.86 3.04 -14.11
N LEU A 21 -11.86 3.37 -14.93
CA LEU A 21 -11.77 2.89 -16.30
C LEU A 21 -11.69 1.35 -16.38
N LEU A 22 -10.92 0.72 -15.50
CA LEU A 22 -10.85 -0.74 -15.40
C LEU A 22 -12.20 -1.37 -15.03
N ARG A 23 -12.98 -0.73 -14.15
CA ARG A 23 -14.33 -1.19 -13.78
C ARG A 23 -15.36 -0.93 -14.86
N TRP A 24 -15.23 0.21 -15.54
CA TRP A 24 -16.07 0.57 -16.66
C TRP A 24 -15.97 -0.49 -17.75
N HIS A 25 -14.76 -0.89 -18.13
CA HIS A 25 -14.53 -1.94 -19.12
C HIS A 25 -15.18 -3.29 -18.76
N GLN A 26 -15.39 -3.60 -17.47
CA GLN A 26 -16.03 -4.84 -17.04
C GLN A 26 -17.56 -4.83 -17.23
N VAL A 27 -18.18 -3.65 -17.33
CA VAL A 27 -19.63 -3.47 -17.54
C VAL A 27 -19.90 -3.09 -19.00
N TYR A 28 -19.13 -2.13 -19.52
CA TYR A 28 -19.20 -1.61 -20.87
C TYR A 28 -17.84 -1.78 -21.55
N PRO A 29 -17.60 -2.90 -22.25
CA PRO A 29 -16.34 -3.17 -22.93
C PRO A 29 -15.97 -2.04 -23.90
N VAL A 30 -14.72 -1.61 -23.82
CA VAL A 30 -14.14 -0.55 -24.66
C VAL A 30 -13.27 -1.21 -25.73
N GLU A 31 -13.50 -0.86 -26.99
CA GLU A 31 -12.72 -1.39 -28.12
C GLU A 31 -11.24 -1.01 -28.00
N GLY A 32 -10.34 -1.94 -28.31
CA GLY A 32 -8.88 -1.75 -28.21
C GLY A 32 -8.34 -1.70 -26.77
N PHE A 33 -9.18 -1.86 -25.74
CA PHE A 33 -8.74 -1.83 -24.34
C PHE A 33 -8.17 -3.17 -23.88
N VAL A 34 -6.85 -3.23 -23.66
CA VAL A 34 -6.17 -4.41 -23.13
C VAL A 34 -6.13 -4.37 -21.61
N TYR A 35 -7.06 -5.07 -20.94
CA TYR A 35 -7.23 -5.00 -19.48
C TYR A 35 -5.94 -5.21 -18.66
N PRO A 36 -5.10 -6.23 -18.93
CA PRO A 36 -3.86 -6.41 -18.17
C PRO A 36 -2.91 -5.21 -18.24
N TYR A 37 -2.85 -4.52 -19.37
CA TYR A 37 -1.92 -3.39 -19.60
C TYR A 37 -2.30 -2.20 -18.72
N TRP A 38 -3.59 -1.87 -18.70
CA TRP A 38 -4.13 -0.84 -17.82
C TRP A 38 -4.08 -1.23 -16.35
N LEU A 39 -4.22 -2.52 -16.02
CA LEU A 39 -4.05 -3.02 -14.66
C LEU A 39 -2.60 -2.84 -14.17
N HIS A 40 -1.60 -3.05 -15.04
CA HIS A 40 -0.21 -2.73 -14.72
C HIS A 40 -0.01 -1.23 -14.47
N ALA A 41 -0.56 -0.36 -15.32
CA ALA A 41 -0.49 1.09 -15.11
C ALA A 41 -1.13 1.52 -13.78
N HIS A 42 -2.34 1.02 -13.50
CA HIS A 42 -3.07 1.30 -12.25
C HIS A 42 -2.28 0.89 -11.01
N SER A 43 -1.76 -0.34 -10.98
CA SER A 43 -0.98 -0.84 -9.84
C SER A 43 0.30 -0.04 -9.61
N HIS A 44 1.02 0.36 -10.67
CA HIS A 44 2.23 1.19 -10.54
C HIS A 44 1.91 2.61 -10.05
N LEU A 45 0.79 3.21 -10.50
CA LEU A 45 0.33 4.49 -9.96
C LEU A 45 -0.03 4.38 -8.47
N MET A 46 -0.78 3.36 -8.07
CA MET A 46 -1.15 3.14 -6.67
C MET A 46 0.06 2.88 -5.78
N PHE A 47 0.99 2.04 -6.21
CA PHE A 47 2.13 1.61 -5.39
C PHE A 47 3.24 2.65 -5.38
N LEU A 48 3.65 3.11 -6.56
CA LEU A 48 4.82 3.97 -6.72
C LEU A 48 4.46 5.46 -6.73
N GLY A 49 3.35 5.83 -7.39
CA GLY A 49 2.89 7.21 -7.49
C GLY A 49 2.20 7.74 -6.22
N TRP A 50 1.37 6.91 -5.57
CA TRP A 50 0.66 7.25 -4.34
C TRP A 50 1.45 6.86 -3.09
N VAL A 51 1.49 5.57 -2.74
CA VAL A 51 1.96 5.14 -1.42
C VAL A 51 3.46 5.35 -1.25
N PHE A 52 4.30 4.76 -2.10
CA PHE A 52 5.75 4.89 -1.99
C PHE A 52 6.21 6.35 -2.10
N ASN A 53 5.61 7.12 -2.99
CA ASN A 53 5.86 8.56 -3.10
C ASN A 53 5.52 9.31 -1.81
N ALA A 54 4.37 9.02 -1.19
CA ALA A 54 4.02 9.60 0.12
C ALA A 54 5.08 9.26 1.17
N LEU A 55 5.56 8.02 1.21
CA LEU A 55 6.62 7.59 2.14
C LEU A 55 7.95 8.30 1.85
N VAL A 56 8.37 8.39 0.60
CA VAL A 56 9.62 9.05 0.18
C VAL A 56 9.60 10.54 0.51
N VAL A 57 8.52 11.25 0.16
CA VAL A 57 8.41 12.69 0.45
C VAL A 57 8.39 12.93 1.96
N ASN A 58 7.60 12.16 2.72
CA ASN A 58 7.55 12.32 4.17
C ASN A 58 8.84 11.87 4.86
N ALA A 59 9.57 10.87 4.35
CA ALA A 59 10.89 10.50 4.87
C ALA A 59 11.87 11.68 4.79
N VAL A 60 11.81 12.49 3.73
CA VAL A 60 12.64 13.70 3.63
C VAL A 60 12.13 14.79 4.55
N VAL A 61 10.84 15.16 4.45
CA VAL A 61 10.27 16.32 5.17
C VAL A 61 10.25 16.10 6.68
N GLN A 62 9.98 14.87 7.14
CA GLN A 62 9.70 14.59 8.54
C GLN A 62 10.87 14.00 9.30
N ILE A 63 11.73 13.22 8.63
CA ILE A 63 12.85 12.52 9.26
C ILE A 63 14.18 13.20 8.95
N LEU A 64 14.30 13.89 7.82
CA LEU A 64 15.53 14.56 7.37
C LEU A 64 15.35 16.08 7.17
N PRO A 65 14.91 16.85 8.17
CA PRO A 65 14.63 18.28 8.01
C PRO A 65 15.87 19.09 7.55
N ASP A 66 17.07 18.70 7.99
CA ASP A 66 18.32 19.42 7.70
C ASP A 66 19.08 18.89 6.47
N ALA A 67 18.51 17.91 5.76
CA ALA A 67 19.17 17.31 4.60
C ALA A 67 19.28 18.29 3.41
N PRO A 68 20.23 18.07 2.47
CA PRO A 68 20.38 18.91 1.28
C PRO A 68 19.14 18.85 0.38
N VAL A 69 18.21 19.79 0.61
CA VAL A 69 16.87 19.88 0.03
C VAL A 69 16.88 19.74 -1.50
N LYS A 70 17.87 20.36 -2.17
CA LYS A 70 17.99 20.34 -3.64
C LYS A 70 18.21 18.93 -4.20
N ARG A 71 19.04 18.10 -3.55
CA ARG A 71 19.36 16.75 -4.05
C ARG A 71 18.12 15.86 -3.99
N TYR A 72 17.47 15.80 -2.83
CA TYR A 72 16.28 14.98 -2.64
C TYR A 72 15.11 15.44 -3.52
N THR A 73 14.93 16.76 -3.69
CA THR A 73 13.91 17.32 -4.59
C THR A 73 14.09 16.83 -6.03
N LYS A 74 15.33 16.83 -6.56
CA LYS A 74 15.61 16.33 -7.92
C LYS A 74 15.27 14.84 -8.07
N ILE A 75 15.66 14.02 -7.09
CA ILE A 75 15.38 12.58 -7.11
C ILE A 75 13.86 12.33 -7.09
N ILE A 76 13.12 13.04 -6.23
CA ILE A 76 11.66 12.91 -6.15
C ILE A 76 11.00 13.32 -7.47
N TRP A 77 11.40 14.45 -8.07
CA TRP A 77 10.87 14.84 -9.39
C TRP A 77 11.13 13.78 -10.46
N LEU A 78 12.33 13.20 -10.49
CA LEU A 78 12.66 12.12 -11.42
C LEU A 78 11.80 10.88 -11.19
N LEU A 79 11.59 10.45 -9.94
CA LEU A 79 10.69 9.33 -9.62
C LEU A 79 9.27 9.60 -10.13
N ASN A 80 8.74 10.79 -9.89
CA ASN A 80 7.40 11.18 -10.34
C ASN A 80 7.28 11.22 -11.87
N ALA A 81 8.30 11.73 -12.57
CA ALA A 81 8.35 11.71 -14.03
C ALA A 81 8.37 10.27 -14.59
N LEU A 82 9.09 9.35 -13.93
CA LEU A 82 9.12 7.94 -14.33
C LEU A 82 7.78 7.23 -14.06
N VAL A 83 7.05 7.59 -12.99
CA VAL A 83 5.68 7.10 -12.78
C VAL A 83 4.73 7.57 -13.89
N LEU A 84 4.84 8.83 -14.34
CA LEU A 84 4.08 9.30 -15.52
C LEU A 84 4.49 8.55 -16.79
N GLY A 85 5.79 8.27 -16.96
CA GLY A 85 6.27 7.42 -18.05
C GLY A 85 5.64 6.02 -18.03
N MET A 86 5.48 5.42 -16.85
CA MET A 86 4.79 4.13 -16.67
C MET A 86 3.29 4.22 -16.97
N LEU A 87 2.63 5.32 -16.62
CA LEU A 87 1.23 5.56 -16.97
C LEU A 87 0.99 5.55 -18.49
N ILE A 88 1.97 5.99 -19.28
CA ILE A 88 1.86 6.00 -20.75
C ILE A 88 2.34 4.67 -21.35
N SER A 89 3.50 4.18 -20.92
CA SER A 89 4.13 3.00 -21.52
C SER A 89 3.37 1.69 -21.25
N PHE A 90 2.84 1.47 -20.04
CA PHE A 90 2.12 0.23 -19.75
C PHE A 90 0.85 0.07 -20.58
N PRO A 91 -0.06 1.06 -20.71
CA PRO A 91 -1.24 0.92 -21.55
C PRO A 91 -0.93 0.66 -23.03
N LEU A 92 0.19 1.18 -23.55
CA LEU A 92 0.56 1.04 -24.96
C LEU A 92 1.14 -0.33 -25.33
N GLN A 93 1.85 -1.00 -24.42
CA GLN A 93 2.62 -2.20 -24.77
C GLN A 93 2.75 -3.23 -23.64
N GLY A 94 2.07 -3.04 -22.51
CA GLY A 94 2.19 -3.93 -21.36
C GLY A 94 3.65 -4.05 -20.89
N TYR A 95 4.15 -5.28 -20.77
CA TYR A 95 5.56 -5.61 -20.49
C TYR A 95 6.47 -5.45 -21.72
N GLY A 96 6.22 -4.46 -22.57
CA GLY A 96 7.11 -4.09 -23.67
C GLY A 96 8.39 -3.39 -23.19
N VAL A 97 9.33 -3.22 -24.12
CA VAL A 97 10.70 -2.74 -23.84
C VAL A 97 10.70 -1.41 -23.08
N TYR A 98 9.94 -0.40 -23.53
CA TYR A 98 9.94 0.90 -22.83
C TYR A 98 9.35 0.82 -21.40
N SER A 99 8.35 -0.02 -21.16
CA SER A 99 7.75 -0.17 -19.83
C SER A 99 8.74 -0.82 -18.87
N ILE A 100 9.50 -1.81 -19.35
CA ILE A 100 10.58 -2.45 -18.59
C ILE A 100 11.70 -1.45 -18.31
N ILE A 101 12.15 -0.68 -19.30
CA ILE A 101 13.22 0.32 -19.12
C ILE A 101 12.80 1.38 -18.10
N ILE A 102 11.60 1.97 -18.25
CA ILE A 102 11.14 3.05 -17.37
C ILE A 102 10.93 2.54 -15.94
N SER A 103 10.31 1.37 -15.75
CA SER A 103 10.09 0.79 -14.42
C SER A 103 11.40 0.35 -13.74
N THR A 104 12.37 -0.16 -14.52
CA THR A 104 13.71 -0.48 -14.04
C THR A 104 14.45 0.79 -13.62
N LEU A 105 14.40 1.84 -14.44
CA LEU A 105 15.01 3.14 -14.12
C LEU A 105 14.38 3.74 -12.86
N HIS A 106 13.06 3.65 -12.70
CA HIS A 106 12.38 4.07 -11.47
C HIS A 106 12.93 3.32 -10.25
N THR A 107 13.07 2.01 -10.35
CA THR A 107 13.62 1.16 -9.28
C THR A 107 15.06 1.55 -8.93
N VAL A 108 15.91 1.79 -9.94
CA VAL A 108 17.29 2.25 -9.74
C VAL A 108 17.35 3.59 -9.03
N VAL A 109 16.55 4.58 -9.49
CA VAL A 109 16.48 5.90 -8.86
C VAL A 109 15.95 5.81 -7.42
N ALA A 110 14.98 4.93 -7.16
CA ALA A 110 14.48 4.67 -5.81
C ALA A 110 15.57 4.05 -4.92
N VAL A 111 16.37 3.10 -5.42
CA VAL A 111 17.50 2.54 -4.67
C VAL A 111 18.56 3.60 -4.37
N ILE A 112 18.86 4.50 -5.31
CA ILE A 112 19.76 5.65 -5.08
C ILE A 112 19.23 6.53 -3.93
N PHE A 113 17.93 6.85 -3.95
CA PHE A 113 17.28 7.57 -2.84
C PHE A 113 17.48 6.84 -1.51
N ILE A 114 17.24 5.53 -1.48
CA ILE A 114 17.32 4.69 -0.28
C ILE A 114 18.74 4.67 0.29
N VAL A 115 19.76 4.53 -0.57
CA VAL A 115 21.18 4.58 -0.15
C VAL A 115 21.52 5.94 0.46
N HIS A 116 21.05 7.04 -0.14
CA HIS A 116 21.24 8.38 0.42
C HIS A 116 20.53 8.55 1.77
N PHE A 117 19.29 8.07 1.88
CA PHE A 117 18.53 8.09 3.13
C PHE A 117 19.26 7.31 4.22
N PHE A 118 19.71 6.08 3.96
CA PHE A 118 20.43 5.23 4.93
C PHE A 118 21.72 5.88 5.44
N ARG A 119 22.45 6.56 4.55
CA ARG A 119 23.66 7.33 4.95
C ARG A 119 23.30 8.49 5.86
N ALA A 120 22.23 9.23 5.54
CA ALA A 120 21.79 10.38 6.33
C ALA A 120 21.30 9.99 7.74
N VAL A 121 20.69 8.81 7.89
CA VAL A 121 20.15 8.34 9.19
C VAL A 121 21.00 7.25 9.85
N ARG A 122 22.28 7.08 9.46
CA ARG A 122 23.11 5.95 9.88
C ARG A 122 23.13 5.73 11.40
N HIS A 123 23.19 6.82 12.16
CA HIS A 123 23.35 6.81 13.62
C HIS A 123 22.04 7.05 14.39
N VAL A 124 20.90 7.17 13.70
CA VAL A 124 19.61 7.49 14.35
C VAL A 124 18.87 6.21 14.73
N VAL A 125 18.52 6.06 16.01
CA VAL A 125 17.96 4.82 16.58
C VAL A 125 16.46 4.89 16.90
N PHE A 126 15.82 6.04 16.71
CA PHE A 126 14.39 6.21 16.96
C PHE A 126 13.52 5.27 16.11
N ALA A 127 12.42 4.79 16.71
CA ALA A 127 11.47 3.87 16.10
C ALA A 127 11.04 4.30 14.68
N GLU A 128 10.60 5.55 14.50
CA GLU A 128 10.14 6.04 13.20
C GLU A 128 11.20 5.89 12.09
N VAL A 129 12.47 6.14 12.43
CA VAL A 129 13.58 6.05 11.48
C VAL A 129 13.89 4.60 11.18
N GLN A 130 13.91 3.76 12.20
CA GLN A 130 14.22 2.34 12.06
C GLN A 130 13.14 1.59 11.27
N TYR A 131 11.86 1.91 11.47
CA TYR A 131 10.77 1.38 10.66
C TYR A 131 10.85 1.88 9.21
N MET A 132 11.16 3.17 8.98
CA MET A 132 11.32 3.70 7.62
C MET A 132 12.50 3.05 6.89
N LYS A 133 13.61 2.81 7.59
CA LYS A 133 14.74 2.04 7.03
C LYS A 133 14.32 0.63 6.62
N THR A 134 13.56 -0.05 7.47
CA THR A 134 13.05 -1.40 7.15
C THR A 134 12.10 -1.38 5.96
N ALA A 135 11.19 -0.39 5.87
CA ALA A 135 10.30 -0.21 4.72
C ALA A 135 11.09 -0.11 3.40
N PHE A 136 12.12 0.72 3.37
CA PHE A 136 12.98 0.87 2.20
C PHE A 136 13.88 -0.34 1.94
N GLY A 137 14.28 -1.07 2.97
CA GLY A 137 14.93 -2.39 2.81
C GLY A 137 14.02 -3.38 2.09
N PHE A 138 12.74 -3.44 2.49
CA PHE A 138 11.74 -4.27 1.81
C PHE A 138 11.45 -3.80 0.37
N PHE A 139 11.61 -2.52 0.06
CA PHE A 139 11.45 -2.04 -1.32
C PHE A 139 12.50 -2.69 -2.22
N ALA A 140 13.76 -2.67 -1.80
CA ALA A 140 14.84 -3.34 -2.52
C ALA A 140 14.60 -4.86 -2.62
N LEU A 141 14.14 -5.50 -1.54
CA LEU A 141 13.82 -6.94 -1.53
C LEU A 141 12.67 -7.28 -2.50
N SER A 142 11.62 -6.45 -2.55
CA SER A 142 10.45 -6.67 -3.39
C SER A 142 10.75 -6.55 -4.89
N ALA A 143 11.78 -5.78 -5.27
CA ALA A 143 12.18 -5.57 -6.66
C ALA A 143 12.63 -6.87 -7.36
N ALA A 144 13.01 -7.90 -6.60
CA ALA A 144 13.27 -9.23 -7.15
C ALA A 144 12.05 -9.82 -7.88
N GLY A 145 10.82 -9.50 -7.46
CA GLY A 145 9.58 -9.96 -8.11
C GLY A 145 9.45 -9.45 -9.55
N PRO A 146 9.41 -8.13 -9.81
CA PRO A 146 9.33 -7.59 -11.16
C PRO A 146 10.50 -8.00 -12.07
N PHE A 147 11.73 -8.11 -11.54
CA PHE A 147 12.85 -8.63 -12.32
C PHE A 147 12.67 -10.11 -12.71
N ALA A 148 12.18 -10.94 -11.78
CA ALA A 148 11.82 -12.32 -12.09
C ALA A 148 10.68 -12.39 -13.12
N LEU A 149 9.67 -11.52 -13.04
CA LEU A 149 8.58 -11.44 -14.03
C LEU A 149 9.10 -11.13 -15.43
N GLY A 150 10.04 -10.18 -15.56
CA GLY A 150 10.69 -9.87 -16.84
C GLY A 150 11.39 -11.09 -17.43
N ALA A 151 12.16 -11.81 -16.61
CA ALA A 151 12.83 -13.04 -17.04
C ALA A 151 11.85 -14.16 -17.40
N LEU A 152 10.81 -14.40 -16.59
CA LEU A 152 9.81 -15.43 -16.84
C LEU A 152 9.04 -15.17 -18.13
N MET A 153 8.63 -13.93 -18.38
CA MET A 153 7.94 -13.55 -19.62
C MET A 153 8.86 -13.72 -20.84
N ALA A 154 10.13 -13.33 -20.74
CA ALA A 154 11.10 -13.49 -21.83
C ALA A 154 11.37 -14.96 -22.19
N ASN A 155 11.23 -15.88 -21.22
CA ASN A 155 11.39 -17.33 -21.42
C ASN A 155 10.06 -18.04 -21.72
N GLY A 156 8.97 -17.32 -22.00
CA GLY A 156 7.67 -17.93 -22.33
C GLY A 156 6.93 -18.57 -21.16
N LEU A 157 7.35 -18.32 -19.91
CA LEU A 157 6.75 -18.88 -18.68
C LEU A 157 5.62 -17.99 -18.11
N GLY A 158 4.96 -17.19 -18.96
CA GLY A 158 3.82 -16.38 -18.57
C GLY A 158 2.65 -17.23 -18.06
N GLN A 159 1.91 -16.73 -17.06
CA GLN A 159 0.75 -17.40 -16.44
C GLN A 159 1.04 -18.77 -15.80
N THR A 160 2.31 -19.15 -15.66
CA THR A 160 2.70 -20.35 -14.89
C THR A 160 2.58 -20.10 -13.38
N PRO A 161 2.59 -21.14 -12.54
CA PRO A 161 2.73 -20.98 -11.09
C PRO A 161 3.90 -20.09 -10.68
N ALA A 162 5.05 -20.21 -11.36
CA ALA A 162 6.22 -19.37 -11.10
C ALA A 162 5.93 -17.89 -11.39
N TYR A 163 5.20 -17.59 -12.47
CA TYR A 163 4.74 -16.24 -12.79
C TYR A 163 3.84 -15.68 -11.69
N HIS A 164 2.82 -16.42 -11.26
CA HIS A 164 1.91 -15.97 -10.20
C HIS A 164 2.61 -15.77 -8.86
N LEU A 165 3.51 -16.68 -8.48
CA LEU A 165 4.34 -16.53 -7.28
C LEU A 165 5.23 -15.28 -7.35
N ALA A 166 5.82 -14.96 -8.51
CA ALA A 166 6.61 -13.73 -8.67
C ALA A 166 5.76 -12.45 -8.55
N VAL A 167 4.51 -12.45 -9.06
CA VAL A 167 3.55 -11.36 -8.82
C VAL A 167 3.23 -11.26 -7.33
N TYR A 168 2.89 -12.37 -6.67
CA TYR A 168 2.55 -12.38 -5.25
C TYR A 168 3.71 -11.98 -4.37
N TYR A 169 4.94 -12.37 -4.71
CA TYR A 169 6.16 -11.94 -4.03
C TYR A 169 6.28 -10.42 -4.05
N TYR A 170 6.15 -9.80 -5.23
CA TYR A 170 6.20 -8.35 -5.36
C TYR A 170 5.13 -7.67 -4.51
N LEU A 171 3.88 -8.10 -4.66
CA LEU A 171 2.76 -7.52 -3.93
C LEU A 171 2.96 -7.67 -2.42
N HIS A 172 3.27 -8.89 -1.95
CA HIS A 172 3.45 -9.22 -0.55
C HIS A 172 4.49 -8.33 0.12
N PHE A 173 5.71 -8.26 -0.43
CA PHE A 173 6.77 -7.44 0.15
C PHE A 173 6.53 -5.94 -0.01
N GLN A 174 5.73 -5.51 -0.99
CA GLN A 174 5.28 -4.13 -1.08
C GLN A 174 4.29 -3.78 0.04
N TYR A 175 3.13 -4.46 0.13
CA TYR A 175 2.11 -4.03 1.09
C TYR A 175 2.38 -4.47 2.53
N ASN A 176 2.96 -5.66 2.77
CA ASN A 176 3.33 -6.10 4.13
C ASN A 176 4.70 -5.57 4.57
N GLY A 177 5.61 -5.32 3.63
CA GLY A 177 6.97 -4.85 3.90
C GLY A 177 7.09 -3.33 3.77
N VAL A 178 7.01 -2.79 2.55
CA VAL A 178 7.22 -1.35 2.32
C VAL A 178 6.13 -0.51 2.99
N PHE A 179 4.86 -0.78 2.68
CA PHE A 179 3.75 0.11 3.04
C PHE A 179 3.41 0.01 4.52
N MET A 180 3.33 -1.21 5.07
CA MET A 180 3.04 -1.39 6.49
C MET A 180 4.13 -0.78 7.38
N PHE A 181 5.40 -1.02 7.09
CA PHE A 181 6.49 -0.44 7.89
C PHE A 181 6.60 1.07 7.68
N GLY A 182 6.36 1.57 6.47
CA GLY A 182 6.33 2.99 6.17
C GLY A 182 5.19 3.72 6.90
N ALA A 183 3.99 3.13 6.93
CA ALA A 183 2.86 3.64 7.68
C ALA A 183 3.16 3.68 9.19
N LEU A 184 3.72 2.61 9.75
CA LEU A 184 4.14 2.58 11.17
C LEU A 184 5.24 3.59 11.48
N ALA A 185 6.18 3.79 10.57
CA ALA A 185 7.21 4.83 10.71
C ALA A 185 6.59 6.22 10.85
N LEU A 186 5.65 6.56 9.96
CA LEU A 186 4.91 7.81 10.04
C LEU A 186 4.05 7.85 11.30
N PHE A 187 3.43 6.76 11.72
CA PHE A 187 2.66 6.70 12.96
C PHE A 187 3.50 7.04 14.17
N TYR A 188 4.68 6.41 14.34
CA TYR A 188 5.59 6.75 15.44
C TYR A 188 6.06 8.20 15.40
N ARG A 189 6.32 8.74 14.20
CA ARG A 189 6.64 10.16 14.04
C ARG A 189 5.49 11.06 14.49
N LEU A 190 4.26 10.71 14.14
CA LEU A 190 3.06 11.44 14.54
C LEU A 190 2.87 11.44 16.06
N LEU A 191 3.08 10.28 16.71
CA LEU A 191 2.98 10.15 18.15
C LEU A 191 3.96 11.09 18.86
N ARG A 192 5.22 11.12 18.42
CA ARG A 192 6.22 12.03 19.01
C ARG A 192 5.86 13.51 18.80
N GLN A 193 5.35 13.88 17.63
CA GLN A 193 4.86 15.25 17.38
C GLN A 193 3.70 15.65 18.29
N LYS A 194 2.91 14.69 18.76
CA LYS A 194 1.82 14.88 19.71
C LYS A 194 2.24 14.70 21.16
N GLU A 195 3.55 14.67 21.41
CA GLU A 195 4.15 14.51 22.74
C GLU A 195 3.63 13.25 23.44
N VAL A 196 3.47 12.17 22.67
CA VAL A 196 3.08 10.86 23.18
C VAL A 196 4.35 10.08 23.45
N VAL A 197 4.45 9.50 24.64
CA VAL A 197 5.61 8.69 25.03
C VAL A 197 5.63 7.41 24.21
N VAL A 198 6.76 7.16 23.55
CA VAL A 198 7.01 5.95 22.77
C VAL A 198 8.16 5.18 23.42
N HIS A 199 7.91 3.93 23.79
CA HIS A 199 8.93 3.01 24.28
C HIS A 199 9.68 2.37 23.12
N ASP A 200 10.78 3.00 22.68
CA ASP A 200 11.57 2.53 21.53
C ASP A 200 11.98 1.06 21.62
N ALA A 201 12.35 0.56 22.80
CA ALA A 201 12.74 -0.85 22.96
C ALA A 201 11.60 -1.83 22.61
N LEU A 202 10.36 -1.53 23.00
CA LEU A 202 9.19 -2.35 22.66
C LEU A 202 8.84 -2.20 21.17
N ALA A 203 8.94 -0.99 20.63
CA ALA A 203 8.75 -0.74 19.21
C ALA A 203 9.76 -1.53 18.36
N GLN A 204 11.05 -1.56 18.74
CA GLN A 204 12.07 -2.34 18.03
C GLN A 204 11.81 -3.86 18.12
N ARG A 205 11.35 -4.36 19.27
CA ARG A 205 10.94 -5.78 19.41
C ARG A 205 9.76 -6.10 18.50
N GLY A 206 8.74 -5.24 18.49
CA GLY A 206 7.59 -5.35 17.58
C GLY A 206 8.02 -5.36 16.11
N LYS A 207 8.96 -4.48 15.73
CA LYS A 207 9.55 -4.43 14.40
C LYS A 207 10.21 -5.75 14.01
N MET A 208 10.99 -6.35 14.90
CA MET A 208 11.67 -7.62 14.64
C MET A 208 10.68 -8.77 14.39
N PHE A 209 9.65 -8.88 15.22
CA PHE A 209 8.58 -9.86 14.98
C PHE A 209 7.82 -9.60 13.68
N LEU A 210 7.59 -8.32 13.33
CA LEU A 210 6.93 -7.97 12.08
C LEU A 210 7.81 -8.29 10.86
N ILE A 211 9.13 -8.11 10.94
CA ILE A 211 10.07 -8.48 9.86
C ILE A 211 10.00 -9.99 9.64
N LEU A 212 10.15 -10.76 10.72
CA LEU A 212 10.10 -12.22 10.63
C LEU A 212 8.75 -12.70 10.11
N SER A 213 7.65 -12.14 10.63
CA SER A 213 6.31 -12.41 10.12
C SER A 213 6.19 -12.10 8.63
N CYS A 214 6.64 -10.94 8.16
CA CYS A 214 6.58 -10.55 6.75
C CYS A 214 7.37 -11.52 5.87
N LEU A 215 8.53 -12.00 6.30
CA LEU A 215 9.30 -12.99 5.53
C LEU A 215 8.57 -14.34 5.45
N LEU A 216 8.05 -14.83 6.58
CA LEU A 216 7.41 -16.16 6.65
C LEU A 216 6.01 -16.17 6.00
N THR A 217 5.24 -15.09 6.12
CA THR A 217 3.87 -15.01 5.58
C THR A 217 3.81 -15.00 4.05
N TYR A 218 4.94 -14.85 3.33
CA TYR A 218 4.97 -15.09 1.89
C TYR A 218 4.56 -16.55 1.55
N ALA A 219 4.81 -17.50 2.45
CA ALA A 219 4.36 -18.88 2.31
C ALA A 219 2.83 -18.99 2.14
N LEU A 220 2.06 -18.06 2.73
CA LEU A 220 0.60 -18.02 2.56
C LEU A 220 0.19 -17.82 1.10
N SER A 221 1.00 -17.10 0.32
CA SER A 221 0.77 -16.88 -1.12
C SER A 221 1.03 -18.11 -1.99
N ALA A 222 1.58 -19.19 -1.44
CA ALA A 222 1.86 -20.44 -2.14
C ALA A 222 0.93 -21.60 -1.75
N LEU A 223 0.03 -21.43 -0.76
CA LEU A 223 -0.76 -22.54 -0.22
C LEU A 223 -1.81 -23.10 -1.20
N TRP A 224 -2.21 -22.33 -2.21
CA TRP A 224 -3.08 -22.79 -3.30
C TRP A 224 -2.41 -23.86 -4.18
N LEU A 225 -1.08 -23.99 -4.13
CA LEU A 225 -0.34 -25.07 -4.81
C LEU A 225 -0.40 -26.40 -4.07
N GLN A 226 -1.06 -26.45 -2.91
CA GLN A 226 -1.07 -27.60 -2.01
C GLN A 226 0.35 -28.12 -1.70
N PRO A 227 1.26 -27.25 -1.23
CA PRO A 227 2.64 -27.62 -0.95
C PRO A 227 2.75 -28.58 0.25
N SER A 228 3.97 -29.00 0.58
CA SER A 228 4.21 -29.80 1.78
C SER A 228 3.75 -29.08 3.07
N VAL A 229 3.43 -29.87 4.10
CA VAL A 229 2.97 -29.37 5.42
C VAL A 229 3.93 -28.34 6.02
N VAL A 230 5.22 -28.42 5.70
CA VAL A 230 6.24 -27.45 6.14
C VAL A 230 5.88 -26.02 5.73
N VAL A 231 5.37 -25.82 4.51
CA VAL A 231 4.99 -24.49 4.00
C VAL A 231 3.76 -23.94 4.73
N TYR A 232 2.79 -24.81 5.05
CA TYR A 232 1.64 -24.45 5.90
C TYR A 232 2.08 -24.02 7.31
N VAL A 233 2.99 -24.77 7.93
CA VAL A 233 3.53 -24.43 9.26
C VAL A 233 4.28 -23.11 9.23
N ILE A 234 5.12 -22.86 8.21
CA ILE A 234 5.81 -21.58 8.02
C ILE A 234 4.79 -20.44 7.91
N GLY A 235 3.75 -20.62 7.09
CA GLY A 235 2.66 -19.65 6.94
C GLY A 235 1.95 -19.35 8.26
N LEU A 236 1.61 -20.40 9.03
CA LEU A 236 0.94 -20.28 10.33
C LEU A 236 1.81 -19.54 11.35
N VAL A 237 3.07 -19.93 11.49
CA VAL A 237 4.02 -19.25 12.38
C VAL A 237 4.16 -17.78 11.98
N GLY A 238 4.30 -17.49 10.69
CA GLY A 238 4.30 -16.12 10.18
C GLY A 238 3.04 -15.35 10.57
N ALA A 239 1.86 -15.97 10.40
CA ALA A 239 0.56 -15.36 10.72
C ALA A 239 0.38 -15.13 12.22
N LEU A 240 0.92 -15.99 13.09
CA LEU A 240 0.90 -15.77 14.55
C LEU A 240 1.88 -14.66 14.97
N LEU A 241 3.06 -14.60 14.36
CA LEU A 241 4.07 -13.60 14.69
C LEU A 241 3.63 -12.16 14.40
N GLN A 242 2.78 -11.92 13.40
CA GLN A 242 2.23 -10.58 13.19
C GLN A 242 1.28 -10.14 14.32
N PHE A 243 0.54 -11.06 14.95
CA PHE A 243 -0.26 -10.73 16.14
C PHE A 243 0.64 -10.39 17.33
N VAL A 244 1.71 -11.17 17.52
CA VAL A 244 2.73 -10.86 18.54
C VAL A 244 3.32 -9.47 18.27
N ALA A 245 3.71 -9.18 17.03
CA ALA A 245 4.22 -7.88 16.63
C ALA A 245 3.21 -6.75 16.93
N PHE A 246 1.93 -6.96 16.61
CA PHE A 246 0.86 -6.01 16.90
C PHE A 246 0.74 -5.73 18.40
N ILE A 247 0.79 -6.75 19.26
CA ILE A 247 0.78 -6.58 20.72
C ILE A 247 1.98 -5.72 21.20
N PHE A 248 3.18 -5.98 20.69
CA PHE A 248 4.36 -5.19 21.04
C PHE A 248 4.27 -3.73 20.55
N ILE A 249 3.72 -3.51 19.35
CA ILE A 249 3.46 -2.16 18.82
C ILE A 249 2.45 -1.43 19.70
N CYS A 250 1.34 -2.06 20.08
CA CYS A 250 0.37 -1.45 21.00
C CYS A 250 1.01 -1.12 22.36
N ARG A 251 1.78 -2.04 22.94
CA ARG A 251 2.50 -1.82 24.22
C ARG A 251 3.62 -0.79 24.12
N SER A 252 4.10 -0.48 22.92
CA SER A 252 5.14 0.54 22.73
C SER A 252 4.61 1.96 22.86
N VAL A 253 3.28 2.14 22.87
CA VAL A 253 2.59 3.41 23.06
C VAL A 253 1.95 3.39 24.44
N ASP A 254 2.16 4.45 25.23
CA ASP A 254 1.65 4.51 26.60
C ASP A 254 0.11 4.38 26.67
N GLN A 255 -0.39 3.80 27.77
CA GLN A 255 -1.79 3.38 27.98
C GLN A 255 -2.78 4.55 28.12
N ASP A 256 -2.29 5.79 28.16
CA ASP A 256 -3.10 7.01 27.96
C ASP A 256 -3.72 7.11 26.54
N GLY A 257 -3.64 6.04 25.74
CA GLY A 257 -4.17 5.88 24.38
C GLY A 257 -5.64 6.29 24.16
N ILE A 258 -6.51 6.27 25.17
CA ILE A 258 -7.88 6.83 25.02
C ILE A 258 -7.83 8.37 24.90
N ARG A 259 -6.90 9.02 25.62
CA ARG A 259 -6.60 10.45 25.45
C ARG A 259 -5.87 10.71 24.13
N LEU A 260 -5.06 9.77 23.63
CA LEU A 260 -4.39 9.88 22.33
C LEU A 260 -5.38 10.13 21.19
N PHE A 261 -6.48 9.38 21.13
CA PHE A 261 -7.49 9.59 20.08
C PHE A 261 -8.19 10.96 20.17
N LYS A 262 -8.21 11.60 21.34
CA LYS A 262 -8.71 12.98 21.50
C LYS A 262 -7.69 14.04 21.04
N LYS A 263 -6.41 13.69 20.87
CA LYS A 263 -5.36 14.60 20.37
C LYS A 263 -5.38 14.78 18.84
N PHE A 264 -6.08 13.91 18.12
CA PHE A 264 -6.22 13.99 16.66
C PHE A 264 -7.46 14.76 16.24
N SER A 265 -7.38 15.39 15.08
CA SER A 265 -8.53 16.00 14.41
C SER A 265 -9.63 14.96 14.14
N ASN A 266 -10.89 15.38 14.15
CA ASN A 266 -12.03 14.47 13.93
C ASN A 266 -11.92 13.66 12.61
N PRO A 267 -11.55 14.25 11.45
CA PRO A 267 -11.35 13.49 10.22
C PRO A 267 -10.22 12.47 10.33
N ALA A 268 -9.06 12.86 10.88
CA ALA A 268 -7.92 11.96 11.05
C ALA A 268 -8.27 10.77 11.97
N ARG A 269 -8.97 11.03 13.06
CA ARG A 269 -9.44 9.98 13.99
C ARG A 269 -10.30 8.94 13.29
N ILE A 270 -11.25 9.36 12.45
CA ILE A 270 -12.10 8.41 11.71
C ILE A 270 -11.25 7.53 10.80
N PHE A 271 -10.35 8.13 10.02
CA PHE A 271 -9.47 7.37 9.14
C PHE A 271 -8.53 6.42 9.88
N PHE A 272 -7.95 6.83 11.01
CA PHE A 272 -7.10 5.95 11.82
C PHE A 272 -7.89 4.79 12.44
N VAL A 273 -9.13 5.01 12.88
CA VAL A 273 -10.00 3.93 13.37
C VAL A 273 -10.34 2.95 12.24
N LEU A 274 -10.70 3.45 11.06
CA LEU A 274 -10.98 2.58 9.89
C LEU A 274 -9.74 1.78 9.47
N ALA A 275 -8.56 2.40 9.51
CA ALA A 275 -7.29 1.72 9.25
C ALA A 275 -6.99 0.63 10.29
N ALA A 276 -7.25 0.90 11.57
CA ALA A 276 -7.06 -0.07 12.64
C ALA A 276 -8.04 -1.25 12.51
N ILE A 277 -9.33 -1.00 12.23
CA ILE A 277 -10.33 -2.05 12.00
C ILE A 277 -9.91 -2.90 10.79
N SER A 278 -9.54 -2.26 9.67
CA SER A 278 -9.09 -2.96 8.47
C SER A 278 -7.83 -3.79 8.72
N LEU A 279 -6.92 -3.31 9.57
CA LEU A 279 -5.72 -4.03 9.96
C LEU A 279 -6.07 -5.28 10.79
N ILE A 280 -7.00 -5.17 11.74
CA ILE A 280 -7.46 -6.31 12.53
C ILE A 280 -8.10 -7.36 11.62
N ILE A 281 -8.97 -6.95 10.70
CA ILE A 281 -9.59 -7.86 9.73
C ILE A 281 -8.50 -8.53 8.88
N LYS A 282 -7.52 -7.78 8.37
CA LYS A 282 -6.37 -8.33 7.63
C LYS A 282 -5.63 -9.40 8.44
N LEU A 283 -5.32 -9.14 9.71
CA LEU A 283 -4.59 -10.09 10.57
C LEU A 283 -5.38 -11.39 10.75
N VAL A 284 -6.70 -11.30 10.97
CA VAL A 284 -7.58 -12.46 11.08
C VAL A 284 -7.64 -13.23 9.76
N LEU A 285 -7.83 -12.55 8.63
CA LEU A 285 -7.90 -13.19 7.32
C LEU A 285 -6.61 -13.93 6.96
N GLN A 286 -5.44 -13.39 7.30
CA GLN A 286 -4.16 -14.06 7.08
C GLN A 286 -3.96 -15.29 7.98
N LEU A 287 -4.58 -15.33 9.16
CA LEU A 287 -4.57 -16.52 10.01
C LEU A 287 -5.49 -17.60 9.43
N VAL A 288 -6.70 -17.20 9.00
CA VAL A 288 -7.69 -18.10 8.41
C VAL A 288 -7.23 -18.63 7.04
N SER A 289 -6.43 -17.87 6.28
CA SER A 289 -5.91 -18.29 4.97
C SER A 289 -4.94 -19.46 5.03
N VAL A 290 -4.49 -19.88 6.22
CA VAL A 290 -3.70 -21.12 6.40
C VAL A 290 -4.55 -22.36 6.12
N VAL A 291 -5.88 -22.28 6.30
CA VAL A 291 -6.78 -23.41 6.08
C VAL A 291 -6.82 -23.74 4.57
N PRO A 292 -6.53 -24.98 4.13
CA PRO A 292 -6.41 -25.33 2.72
C PRO A 292 -7.63 -24.95 1.86
N VAL A 293 -8.84 -25.19 2.38
CA VAL A 293 -10.09 -24.85 1.69
C VAL A 293 -10.21 -23.33 1.46
N VAL A 294 -9.76 -22.52 2.42
CA VAL A 294 -9.78 -21.06 2.29
C VAL A 294 -8.73 -20.58 1.31
N ALA A 295 -7.53 -21.15 1.33
CA ALA A 295 -6.47 -20.83 0.37
C ALA A 295 -6.90 -21.13 -1.08
N GLN A 296 -7.56 -22.27 -1.28
CA GLN A 296 -8.10 -22.65 -2.58
C GLN A 296 -9.23 -21.71 -3.02
N LEU A 297 -10.18 -21.43 -2.13
CA LEU A 297 -11.29 -20.51 -2.40
C LEU A 297 -10.79 -19.10 -2.78
N ALA A 298 -9.76 -18.61 -2.08
CA ALA A 298 -9.13 -17.35 -2.40
C ALA A 298 -8.48 -17.36 -3.78
N PHE A 299 -7.83 -18.45 -4.19
CA PHE A 299 -7.23 -18.56 -5.53
C PHE A 299 -8.28 -18.62 -6.64
N ASP A 300 -9.34 -19.42 -6.46
CA ASP A 300 -10.36 -19.66 -7.48
C ASP A 300 -11.29 -18.45 -7.68
N VAL A 301 -11.61 -17.73 -6.59
CA VAL A 301 -12.54 -16.60 -6.63
C VAL A 301 -11.78 -15.29 -6.61
N ARG A 302 -11.52 -14.75 -7.81
CA ARG A 302 -10.77 -13.48 -8.00
C ARG A 302 -11.30 -12.32 -7.17
N PHE A 303 -12.62 -12.22 -6.97
CA PHE A 303 -13.22 -11.14 -6.17
C PHE A 303 -12.73 -11.14 -4.72
N TYR A 304 -12.47 -12.31 -4.11
CA TYR A 304 -11.93 -12.38 -2.75
C TYR A 304 -10.51 -11.86 -2.65
N VAL A 305 -9.64 -12.19 -3.61
CA VAL A 305 -8.27 -11.64 -3.65
C VAL A 305 -8.31 -10.13 -3.85
N ILE A 306 -9.17 -9.64 -4.74
CA ILE A 306 -9.31 -8.21 -5.02
C ILE A 306 -9.85 -7.46 -3.78
N ALA A 307 -10.85 -8.00 -3.09
CA ALA A 307 -11.37 -7.46 -1.83
C ALA A 307 -10.28 -7.42 -0.76
N TYR A 308 -9.54 -8.52 -0.59
CA TYR A 308 -8.41 -8.55 0.35
C TYR A 308 -7.35 -7.50 0.00
N LEU A 309 -6.97 -7.36 -1.27
CA LEU A 309 -6.00 -6.35 -1.69
C LEU A 309 -6.51 -4.92 -1.43
N HIS A 310 -7.78 -4.62 -1.68
CA HIS A 310 -8.35 -3.31 -1.38
C HIS A 310 -8.50 -3.05 0.12
N LEU A 311 -8.88 -4.04 0.92
CA LEU A 311 -8.87 -3.94 2.38
C LEU A 311 -7.49 -3.52 2.89
N VAL A 312 -6.41 -4.13 2.37
CA VAL A 312 -5.05 -3.77 2.78
C VAL A 312 -4.63 -2.41 2.20
N LEU A 313 -4.76 -2.20 0.89
CA LEU A 313 -4.23 -1.01 0.21
C LEU A 313 -5.05 0.26 0.47
N ILE A 314 -6.38 0.16 0.47
CA ILE A 314 -7.29 1.28 0.75
C ILE A 314 -7.58 1.32 2.24
N GLY A 315 -8.14 0.24 2.78
CA GLY A 315 -8.63 0.17 4.15
C GLY A 315 -7.55 0.43 5.20
N VAL A 316 -6.38 -0.21 5.07
CA VAL A 316 -5.25 0.02 6.00
C VAL A 316 -4.40 1.21 5.55
N ILE A 317 -3.76 1.10 4.39
CA ILE A 317 -2.68 2.01 4.00
C ILE A 317 -3.21 3.39 3.59
N SER A 318 -4.18 3.47 2.68
CA SER A 318 -4.64 4.77 2.16
C SER A 318 -5.44 5.54 3.19
N PHE A 319 -6.31 4.89 3.98
CA PHE A 319 -6.97 5.56 5.11
C PHE A 319 -5.96 6.05 6.14
N PHE A 320 -4.96 5.25 6.51
CA PHE A 320 -3.89 5.75 7.38
C PHE A 320 -3.22 7.00 6.81
N LEU A 321 -2.82 6.99 5.53
CA LEU A 321 -2.19 8.14 4.89
C LEU A 321 -3.12 9.35 4.81
N LEU A 322 -4.41 9.18 4.49
CA LEU A 322 -5.38 10.28 4.50
C LEU A 322 -5.55 10.89 5.90
N GLY A 323 -5.57 10.05 6.94
CA GLY A 323 -5.54 10.51 8.33
C GLY A 323 -4.29 11.30 8.67
N TRP A 324 -3.12 10.82 8.21
CA TRP A 324 -1.85 11.53 8.32
C TRP A 324 -1.88 12.90 7.62
N TYR A 325 -2.41 12.99 6.40
CA TYR A 325 -2.51 14.25 5.65
C TYR A 325 -3.43 15.27 6.33
N HIS A 326 -4.55 14.82 6.92
CA HIS A 326 -5.41 15.68 7.75
C HIS A 326 -4.66 16.19 8.98
N GLU A 327 -3.96 15.29 9.69
CA GLU A 327 -3.34 15.62 10.96
C GLU A 327 -2.11 16.52 10.81
N GLN A 328 -1.35 16.36 9.73
CA GLN A 328 -0.24 17.26 9.39
C GLN A 328 -0.70 18.64 8.88
N GLY A 329 -2.01 18.85 8.69
CA GLY A 329 -2.55 20.11 8.18
C GLY A 329 -2.22 20.37 6.71
N TYR A 330 -1.93 19.31 5.93
CA TYR A 330 -1.62 19.40 4.49
C TYR A 330 -2.85 19.61 3.62
N LEU A 331 -4.03 19.52 4.22
CA LEU A 331 -5.32 19.71 3.57
C LEU A 331 -6.00 20.98 4.08
N LYS A 332 -6.64 21.72 3.18
CA LYS A 332 -7.71 22.65 3.53
C LYS A 332 -8.90 21.85 4.06
N LYS A 333 -9.83 22.52 4.75
CA LYS A 333 -11.05 21.89 5.27
C LYS A 333 -11.78 21.12 4.15
N VAL A 334 -11.91 19.81 4.34
CA VAL A 334 -12.72 18.90 3.49
C VAL A 334 -14.06 18.69 4.19
N SER A 335 -15.17 18.78 3.46
CA SER A 335 -16.50 18.55 4.02
C SER A 335 -16.66 17.09 4.46
N TRP A 336 -17.41 16.87 5.54
CA TRP A 336 -17.69 15.53 6.06
C TRP A 336 -18.37 14.63 5.01
N ILE A 337 -19.13 15.24 4.09
CA ILE A 337 -19.84 14.54 3.00
C ILE A 337 -18.87 13.74 2.12
N PHE A 338 -17.69 14.29 1.80
CA PHE A 338 -16.71 13.60 0.96
C PHE A 338 -15.96 12.50 1.71
N LEU A 339 -15.78 12.66 3.02
CA LEU A 339 -15.29 11.57 3.87
C LEU A 339 -16.32 10.43 3.91
N PHE A 340 -17.59 10.75 4.17
CA PHE A 340 -18.66 9.77 4.19
C PHE A 340 -18.81 9.05 2.85
N LEU A 341 -18.79 9.78 1.74
CA LEU A 341 -18.86 9.23 0.39
C LEU A 341 -17.72 8.25 0.12
N LEU A 342 -16.48 8.60 0.50
CA LEU A 342 -15.31 7.73 0.36
C LEU A 342 -15.48 6.42 1.14
N VAL A 343 -15.91 6.51 2.40
CA VAL A 343 -16.08 5.33 3.28
C VAL A 343 -17.23 4.46 2.79
N LEU A 344 -18.37 5.05 2.45
CA LEU A 344 -19.53 4.33 1.95
C LEU A 344 -19.20 3.61 0.63
N ALA A 345 -18.52 4.28 -0.29
CA ALA A 345 -18.10 3.69 -1.56
C ALA A 345 -17.13 2.52 -1.36
N PHE A 346 -16.14 2.68 -0.46
CA PHE A 346 -15.23 1.59 -0.11
C PHE A 346 -16.00 0.38 0.44
N VAL A 347 -16.84 0.57 1.47
CA VAL A 347 -17.63 -0.51 2.09
C VAL A 347 -18.58 -1.18 1.09
N ALA A 348 -19.26 -0.40 0.24
CA ALA A 348 -20.16 -0.95 -0.77
C ALA A 348 -19.40 -1.81 -1.80
N SER A 349 -18.21 -1.37 -2.23
CA SER A 349 -17.38 -2.16 -3.15
C SER A 349 -16.86 -3.46 -2.52
N GLU A 350 -16.41 -3.42 -1.26
CA GLU A 350 -15.98 -4.60 -0.51
C GLU A 350 -17.12 -5.60 -0.31
N ALA A 351 -18.29 -5.12 0.13
CA ALA A 351 -19.46 -5.95 0.34
C ALA A 351 -19.90 -6.63 -0.97
N ALA A 352 -19.94 -5.90 -2.09
CA ALA A 352 -20.30 -6.48 -3.39
C ALA A 352 -19.34 -7.61 -3.81
N MET A 353 -18.02 -7.44 -3.60
CA MET A 353 -17.03 -8.47 -3.94
C MET A 353 -17.14 -9.71 -3.03
N ILE A 354 -17.44 -9.52 -1.74
CA ILE A 354 -17.56 -10.61 -0.77
C ILE A 354 -18.87 -11.39 -0.96
N LEU A 355 -19.94 -10.74 -1.41
CA LEU A 355 -21.24 -11.37 -1.65
C LEU A 355 -21.32 -12.14 -2.98
N VAL A 356 -20.19 -12.38 -3.65
CA VAL A 356 -20.14 -13.21 -4.85
C VAL A 356 -20.72 -14.60 -4.59
N GLY A 357 -21.66 -15.03 -5.45
CA GLY A 357 -22.41 -16.27 -5.28
C GLY A 357 -23.76 -16.12 -4.54
N LEU A 358 -23.99 -15.00 -3.86
CA LEU A 358 -25.29 -14.64 -3.27
C LEU A 358 -26.08 -13.67 -4.15
N ILE A 359 -25.37 -12.84 -4.91
CA ILE A 359 -25.95 -11.88 -5.85
C ILE A 359 -25.38 -12.06 -7.26
N SER A 360 -26.08 -11.56 -8.28
CA SER A 360 -25.68 -11.72 -9.68
C SER A 360 -24.37 -11.00 -10.00
N LEU A 361 -23.59 -11.57 -10.91
CA LEU A 361 -22.29 -11.00 -11.31
C LEU A 361 -22.44 -9.60 -11.93
N ASP A 362 -23.52 -9.35 -12.67
CA ASP A 362 -23.77 -8.04 -13.28
C ASP A 362 -24.04 -6.98 -12.21
N MET A 363 -24.85 -7.31 -11.21
CA MET A 363 -25.11 -6.41 -10.08
C MET A 363 -23.83 -6.12 -9.28
N ILE A 364 -22.97 -7.12 -9.07
CA ILE A 364 -21.65 -6.92 -8.45
C ILE A 364 -20.82 -5.93 -9.27
N ARG A 365 -20.72 -6.12 -10.59
CA ARG A 365 -19.91 -5.25 -11.47
C ARG A 365 -20.44 -3.82 -11.45
N GLU A 366 -21.74 -3.62 -11.49
CA GLU A 366 -22.37 -2.30 -11.41
C GLU A 366 -22.12 -1.62 -10.06
N ILE A 367 -22.35 -2.31 -8.94
CA ILE A 367 -22.11 -1.76 -7.60
C ILE A 367 -20.64 -1.34 -7.46
N ILE A 368 -19.70 -2.18 -7.91
CA ILE A 368 -18.27 -1.85 -7.86
C ILE A 368 -17.95 -0.65 -8.77
N LEU A 369 -18.53 -0.56 -9.96
CA LEU A 369 -18.34 0.58 -10.87
C LEU A 369 -18.82 1.89 -10.22
N PHE A 370 -20.07 1.96 -9.77
CA PHE A 370 -20.61 3.17 -9.16
C PHE A 370 -19.89 3.55 -7.87
N SER A 371 -19.51 2.55 -7.06
CA SER A 371 -18.66 2.76 -5.88
C SER A 371 -17.29 3.32 -6.25
N SER A 372 -16.66 2.82 -7.31
CA SER A 372 -15.36 3.33 -7.78
C SER A 372 -15.46 4.78 -8.26
N ILE A 373 -16.55 5.14 -8.95
CA ILE A 373 -16.81 6.52 -9.38
C ILE A 373 -16.96 7.44 -8.17
N ALA A 374 -17.81 7.07 -7.20
CA ALA A 374 -18.03 7.82 -5.97
C ALA A 374 -16.74 8.01 -5.17
N MET A 375 -15.96 6.94 -5.02
CA MET A 375 -14.64 6.97 -4.38
C MET A 375 -13.67 7.91 -5.12
N SER A 376 -13.60 7.83 -6.45
CA SER A 376 -12.73 8.69 -7.26
C SER A 376 -13.11 10.17 -7.15
N VAL A 377 -14.41 10.50 -7.09
CA VAL A 377 -14.88 11.87 -6.84
C VAL A 377 -14.40 12.37 -5.48
N ALA A 378 -14.56 11.56 -4.43
CA ALA A 378 -14.09 11.93 -3.10
C ALA A 378 -12.56 12.14 -3.07
N ILE A 379 -11.78 11.22 -3.65
CA ILE A 379 -10.31 11.34 -3.77
C ILE A 379 -9.92 12.60 -4.56
N GLY A 380 -10.65 12.95 -5.62
CA GLY A 380 -10.43 14.18 -6.39
C GLY A 380 -10.57 15.44 -5.53
N VAL A 381 -11.53 15.47 -4.61
CA VAL A 381 -11.66 16.58 -3.65
C VAL A 381 -10.44 16.68 -2.74
N TYR A 382 -9.92 15.55 -2.24
CA TYR A 382 -8.68 15.52 -1.45
C TYR A 382 -7.48 16.05 -2.26
N ALA A 383 -7.37 15.68 -3.53
CA ALA A 383 -6.30 16.14 -4.42
C ALA A 383 -6.39 17.64 -4.76
N ILE A 384 -7.58 18.23 -4.82
CA ILE A 384 -7.78 19.67 -5.10
C ILE A 384 -7.63 20.52 -3.81
N ARG A 385 -8.07 20.00 -2.66
CA ARG A 385 -8.11 20.75 -1.39
C ARG A 385 -6.77 20.77 -0.66
N GLN A 386 -5.65 20.58 -1.35
CA GLN A 386 -4.33 20.59 -0.74
C GLN A 386 -3.93 22.00 -0.33
N LYS A 387 -3.35 22.15 0.87
CA LYS A 387 -2.82 23.42 1.37
C LYS A 387 -1.40 23.60 0.82
N VAL A 388 -1.13 24.74 0.20
CA VAL A 388 0.26 25.12 -0.10
C VAL A 388 0.80 25.65 1.22
N ALA A 389 1.79 24.96 1.79
CA ALA A 389 2.57 25.52 2.89
C ALA A 389 3.48 26.62 2.33
#